data_AF-A0AAE0P9I8-F1
#
_entry.id   AF-A0AAE0P9I8-F1
#
_cell.length_a   1.000
_cell.length_b   1.000
_cell.length_c   1.000
_cell.angle_alpha   90.00
_cell.angle_beta   90.00
_cell.angle_gamma   90.00
#
_symmetry.space_group_name_H-M   'P 1'
#
loop_
_entity.id
_entity.type
_entity.pdbx_description
1 polymer ?
#
loop_
_entity_poly.entity_id
_entity_poly.type
_entity_poly.pdbx_seq_one_letter_code
_entity_poly.pdbx_strand_id
1 'polypeptide(L)'
;MKFVTTLTVLASAVSFCSAVPAATNANAPATLEPIANGLYITTFDAAGNEVVEFTPESELYNNTAVPALGERSEGLEKRREGCGAYVPTAESDEANRLLLQRFNGNNVVLGGGKVSYAHNTAISFICVYSGGQKPKTSIAGTWDWVKRVKCGRDRGGYGQVLDGSGDWTAGYTFNGDRFC
;
A
#
# COMPACT_ATOMS: atom_id res chain seq x y z
N MET A 1 -2.56 29.90 -80.14
CA MET A 1 -3.44 28.75 -79.86
C MET A 1 -4.08 28.93 -78.48
N LYS A 2 -5.41 28.87 -78.46
CA LYS A 2 -6.37 28.51 -77.40
C LYS A 2 -5.99 28.70 -75.91
N PHE A 3 -6.85 29.51 -75.27
CA PHE A 3 -7.30 29.56 -73.87
C PHE A 3 -7.03 28.30 -73.01
N VAL A 4 -6.80 28.49 -71.71
CA VAL A 4 -7.80 28.21 -70.65
C VAL A 4 -7.35 28.78 -69.30
N THR A 5 -8.31 29.48 -68.72
CA THR A 5 -8.48 30.07 -67.39
C THR A 5 -8.36 29.03 -66.26
N THR A 6 -7.72 29.35 -65.13
CA THR A 6 -8.33 29.10 -63.80
C THR A 6 -7.64 29.89 -62.69
N LEU A 7 -8.45 30.70 -62.00
CA LEU A 7 -8.20 31.34 -60.72
C LEU A 7 -8.50 30.30 -59.62
N THR A 8 -7.67 30.17 -58.60
CA THR A 8 -8.08 29.56 -57.33
C THR A 8 -7.37 30.26 -56.18
N VAL A 9 -8.09 31.17 -55.54
CA VAL A 9 -7.78 31.67 -54.19
C VAL A 9 -8.44 30.70 -53.21
N LEU A 10 -7.66 30.09 -52.33
CA LEU A 10 -8.16 29.48 -51.10
C LEU A 10 -7.25 29.89 -49.95
N ALA A 11 -7.75 30.86 -49.18
CA ALA A 11 -7.30 31.14 -47.84
C ALA A 11 -7.94 30.13 -46.87
N SER A 12 -7.14 29.48 -46.03
CA SER A 12 -7.56 28.84 -44.77
C SER A 12 -6.30 28.31 -44.08
N ALA A 13 -6.16 28.24 -42.77
CA ALA A 13 -6.69 28.96 -41.63
C ALA A 13 -5.80 28.48 -40.47
N VAL A 14 -5.33 29.40 -39.65
CA VAL A 14 -4.97 29.30 -38.24
C VAL A 14 -4.54 27.90 -37.72
N SER A 15 -3.27 27.80 -37.35
CA SER A 15 -2.71 26.71 -36.56
C SER A 15 -3.40 26.66 -35.18
N PHE A 16 -4.41 25.80 -35.02
CA PHE A 16 -4.91 25.43 -33.70
C PHE A 16 -4.07 24.26 -33.17
N CYS A 17 -2.90 24.60 -32.61
CA CYS A 17 -2.25 23.71 -31.67
C CYS A 17 -3.01 23.82 -30.34
N SER A 18 -4.17 23.17 -30.27
CA SER A 18 -4.84 22.92 -29.00
C SER A 18 -4.00 21.87 -28.28
N ALA A 19 -2.93 22.32 -27.61
CA ALA A 19 -2.28 21.53 -26.59
C ALA A 19 -3.37 21.19 -25.57
N VAL A 20 -3.83 19.94 -25.60
CA VAL A 20 -4.64 19.38 -24.53
C VAL A 20 -3.82 19.63 -23.26
N PRO A 21 -4.28 20.46 -22.31
CA PRO A 21 -3.61 20.49 -21.02
C PRO A 21 -3.71 19.06 -20.52
N ALA A 22 -2.56 18.40 -20.39
CA ALA A 22 -2.47 17.18 -19.62
C ALA A 22 -3.16 17.50 -18.31
N ALA A 23 -4.34 16.92 -18.09
CA ALA A 23 -5.01 16.99 -16.82
C ALA A 23 -4.00 16.41 -15.84
N THR A 24 -3.31 17.28 -15.11
CA THR A 24 -2.64 16.94 -13.88
C THR A 24 -3.76 16.38 -13.04
N ASN A 25 -3.85 15.05 -12.98
CA ASN A 25 -4.62 14.38 -11.96
C ASN A 25 -3.97 14.80 -10.65
N ALA A 26 -4.47 15.91 -10.11
CA ALA A 26 -4.29 16.35 -8.75
C ALA A 26 -5.03 15.35 -7.88
N ASN A 27 -4.45 14.16 -7.75
CA ASN A 27 -4.77 13.13 -6.79
C ASN A 27 -3.44 12.45 -6.42
N ALA A 28 -2.42 13.25 -6.14
CA ALA A 28 -1.41 12.79 -5.20
C ALA A 28 -2.16 12.70 -3.86
N PRO A 29 -2.34 11.51 -3.26
CA PRO A 29 -2.84 11.45 -1.89
C PRO A 29 -1.92 12.34 -1.06
N ALA A 30 -2.48 13.09 -0.11
CA ALA A 30 -1.67 13.76 0.89
C ALA A 30 -0.73 12.70 1.48
N THR A 31 0.55 12.75 1.09
CA THR A 31 1.58 11.88 1.64
C THR A 31 1.62 12.22 3.12
N LEU A 32 1.05 11.34 3.95
CA LEU A 32 1.23 11.44 5.39
C LEU A 32 2.75 11.36 5.62
N GLU A 33 3.25 12.12 6.60
CA GLU A 33 4.67 12.07 6.91
C GLU A 33 5.08 10.61 7.20
N PRO A 34 6.26 10.17 6.71
CA PRO A 34 6.75 8.83 6.99
C PRO A 34 6.77 8.56 8.49
N ILE A 35 6.27 7.39 8.90
CA ILE A 35 6.26 6.97 10.29
C ILE A 35 7.57 6.25 10.66
N ALA A 36 7.83 6.17 11.96
CA ALA A 36 9.00 5.48 12.51
C ALA A 36 9.04 3.98 12.14
N ASN A 37 10.26 3.44 12.01
CA ASN A 37 10.42 2.00 11.80
C ASN A 37 9.98 1.22 13.05
N GLY A 38 9.23 0.14 12.84
CA GLY A 38 8.77 -0.71 13.91
C GLY A 38 7.44 -1.40 13.63
N LEU A 39 6.96 -2.10 14.65
CA LEU A 39 5.71 -2.84 14.65
C LEU A 39 4.58 -1.95 15.17
N TYR A 40 3.48 -1.94 14.43
CA TYR A 40 2.23 -1.29 14.81
C TYR A 40 1.15 -2.36 14.89
N ILE A 41 0.51 -2.48 16.05
CA ILE A 41 -0.65 -3.35 16.27
C ILE A 41 -1.82 -2.44 16.59
N THR A 42 -2.81 -2.44 15.71
CA THR A 42 -4.07 -1.76 15.94
C THR A 42 -5.13 -2.79 16.34
N THR A 43 -5.77 -2.54 17.47
CA THR A 43 -6.96 -3.27 17.94
C THR A 43 -8.12 -2.31 18.17
N PHE A 44 -9.29 -2.86 18.47
CA PHE A 44 -10.47 -2.08 18.86
C PHE A 44 -10.83 -2.40 20.30
N ASP A 45 -11.02 -1.38 21.13
CA ASP A 45 -11.49 -1.55 22.50
C ASP A 45 -12.98 -1.95 22.55
N ALA A 46 -13.49 -2.22 23.75
CA ALA A 46 -14.90 -2.59 23.94
C ALA A 46 -15.90 -1.48 23.54
N ALA A 47 -15.44 -0.24 23.44
CA ALA A 47 -16.23 0.91 22.99
C ALA A 47 -16.10 1.14 21.47
N GLY A 48 -15.31 0.33 20.76
CA GLY A 48 -15.06 0.46 19.33
C GLY A 48 -14.01 1.50 18.95
N ASN A 49 -13.26 2.05 19.93
CA ASN A 49 -12.18 2.99 19.65
C ASN A 49 -10.93 2.23 19.17
N GLU A 50 -10.22 2.83 18.23
CA GLU A 50 -8.95 2.32 17.74
C GLU A 50 -7.86 2.50 18.80
N VAL A 51 -7.19 1.41 19.17
CA VAL A 51 -6.04 1.41 20.07
C VAL A 51 -4.81 0.95 19.30
N VAL A 52 -3.80 1.79 19.22
CA VAL A 52 -2.55 1.50 18.52
C VAL A 52 -1.43 1.27 19.52
N GLU A 53 -0.88 0.06 19.51
CA GLU A 53 0.36 -0.29 20.19
C GLU A 53 1.51 -0.19 19.19
N PHE A 54 2.54 0.57 19.55
CA PHE A 54 3.77 0.70 18.77
C PHE A 54 4.95 0.10 19.51
N THR A 55 5.74 -0.71 18.82
CA THR A 55 7.03 -1.20 19.29
C THR A 55 8.10 -0.82 18.26
N PRO A 56 9.07 0.04 18.61
CA PRO A 56 10.10 0.46 17.67
C PRO A 56 10.99 -0.71 17.26
N GLU A 57 11.53 -0.65 16.04
CA GLU A 57 12.44 -1.68 15.50
C GLU A 57 13.63 -1.95 16.44
N SER A 58 14.15 -0.92 17.10
CA SER A 58 15.23 -1.00 18.09
C SER A 58 14.90 -1.89 19.29
N GLU A 59 13.63 -1.97 19.71
CA GLU A 59 13.18 -2.79 20.83
C GLU A 59 12.79 -4.21 20.41
N LEU A 60 12.49 -4.41 19.12
CA LEU A 60 12.20 -5.72 18.55
C LEU A 60 13.49 -6.54 18.34
N TYR A 61 14.64 -5.89 18.13
CA TYR A 61 15.90 -6.56 17.75
C TYR A 61 17.19 -6.03 18.43
N ASN A 62 17.08 -5.15 19.44
CA ASN A 62 18.18 -4.50 20.19
C ASN A 62 19.17 -3.67 19.34
N ASN A 63 18.82 -2.38 19.13
CA ASN A 63 19.67 -1.18 19.31
C ASN A 63 18.97 0.09 18.74
N THR A 64 18.94 1.16 19.54
CA THR A 64 18.26 2.49 19.44
C THR A 64 18.42 3.20 18.08
N ALA A 65 17.44 3.97 17.53
CA ALA A 65 16.65 5.05 18.15
C ALA A 65 15.25 5.28 17.51
N VAL A 66 14.40 6.05 18.21
CA VAL A 66 12.97 6.28 17.94
C VAL A 66 12.71 7.73 17.47
N PRO A 67 12.14 7.97 16.27
CA PRO A 67 11.55 9.26 15.89
C PRO A 67 10.02 9.32 16.13
N ALA A 68 9.48 10.54 16.06
CA ALA A 68 8.14 10.93 16.49
C ALA A 68 6.99 10.19 15.77
N LEU A 69 5.93 9.93 16.54
CA LEU A 69 4.72 9.24 16.11
C LEU A 69 3.86 10.17 15.24
N GLY A 70 3.76 9.86 13.95
CA GLY A 70 2.62 10.29 13.15
C GLY A 70 1.39 9.44 13.50
N GLU A 71 0.24 10.07 13.72
CA GLU A 71 -1.02 9.36 13.91
C GLU A 71 -1.42 8.66 12.59
N ARG A 72 -1.79 7.37 12.67
CA ARG A 72 -2.41 6.67 11.53
C ARG A 72 -3.92 6.73 11.66
N SER A 73 -4.56 7.22 10.59
CA SER A 73 -5.99 7.52 10.52
C SER A 73 -6.92 6.29 10.51
N GLU A 74 -8.01 6.45 11.25
CA GLU A 74 -9.42 6.06 11.02
C GLU A 74 -9.75 4.62 10.57
N GLY A 75 -9.96 3.74 11.55
CA GLY A 75 -10.82 2.58 11.41
C GLY A 75 -10.22 1.42 10.60
N LEU A 76 -11.03 0.38 10.40
CA LEU A 76 -10.67 -0.77 9.58
C LEU A 76 -11.69 -0.92 8.46
N GLU A 77 -11.37 -0.36 7.29
CA GLU A 77 -12.25 -0.45 6.12
C GLU A 77 -11.76 -1.51 5.14
N LYS A 78 -12.69 -2.33 4.66
CA LYS A 78 -12.37 -3.32 3.63
C LYS A 78 -12.32 -2.65 2.27
N ARG A 79 -11.11 -2.31 1.83
CA ARG A 79 -10.88 -1.84 0.47
C ARG A 79 -10.81 -3.02 -0.49
N ARG A 80 -11.31 -2.84 -1.72
CA ARG A 80 -11.12 -3.82 -2.81
C ARG A 80 -9.63 -3.97 -3.08
N GLU A 81 -9.14 -5.19 -3.29
CA GLU A 81 -7.74 -5.43 -3.66
C GLU A 81 -7.23 -4.46 -4.73
N GLY A 82 -6.03 -3.91 -4.54
CA GLY A 82 -5.52 -2.84 -5.40
C GLY A 82 -4.01 -2.77 -5.45
N CYS A 83 -3.53 -1.91 -6.32
CA CYS A 83 -2.12 -1.58 -6.48
C CYS A 83 -1.90 -0.10 -6.13
N GLY A 84 -0.79 0.18 -5.49
CA GLY A 84 -0.41 1.50 -4.97
C GLY A 84 0.81 2.08 -5.67
N ALA A 85 1.50 2.92 -4.92
CA ALA A 85 2.70 3.64 -5.33
C ALA A 85 3.92 2.70 -5.51
N TYR A 86 5.02 3.27 -6.01
CA TYR A 86 6.29 2.57 -6.06
C TYR A 86 6.82 2.29 -4.65
N VAL A 87 7.29 1.08 -4.41
CA VAL A 87 7.91 0.65 -3.15
C VAL A 87 9.08 -0.26 -3.50
N PRO A 88 10.32 0.06 -3.09
CA PRO A 88 11.48 -0.80 -3.34
C PRO A 88 11.26 -2.23 -2.87
N THR A 89 11.56 -3.20 -3.73
CA THR A 89 11.38 -4.63 -3.41
C THR A 89 12.19 -5.04 -2.19
N ALA A 90 13.44 -4.57 -2.07
CA ALA A 90 14.31 -4.91 -0.94
C ALA A 90 13.70 -4.48 0.41
N GLU A 91 13.17 -3.25 0.47
CA GLU A 91 12.56 -2.71 1.70
C GLU A 91 11.22 -3.40 2.02
N SER A 92 10.40 -3.66 0.99
CA SER A 92 9.13 -4.37 1.20
C SER A 92 9.32 -5.85 1.55
N ASP A 93 10.32 -6.53 0.98
CA ASP A 93 10.68 -7.90 1.38
C ASP A 93 11.17 -7.95 2.83
N GLU A 94 11.97 -6.97 3.24
CA GLU A 94 12.45 -6.87 4.61
C GLU A 94 11.31 -6.58 5.59
N ALA A 95 10.44 -5.61 5.29
CA ALA A 95 9.24 -5.34 6.08
C ALA A 95 8.33 -6.58 6.21
N ASN A 96 8.12 -7.32 5.12
CA ASN A 96 7.35 -8.56 5.10
C ASN A 96 7.97 -9.64 6.01
N ARG A 97 9.30 -9.80 5.92
CA ARG A 97 10.06 -10.76 6.73
C ARG A 97 9.95 -10.41 8.21
N LEU A 98 10.19 -9.15 8.56
CA LEU A 98 10.15 -8.65 9.95
C LEU A 98 8.75 -8.79 10.56
N LEU A 99 7.70 -8.46 9.81
CA LEU A 99 6.31 -8.64 10.25
C LEU A 99 6.01 -10.12 10.60
N LEU A 100 6.36 -11.07 9.73
CA LEU A 100 6.09 -12.49 9.99
C LEU A 100 6.95 -13.09 11.10
N GLN A 101 8.12 -12.53 11.37
CA GLN A 101 9.00 -12.99 12.46
C GLN A 101 8.43 -12.71 13.84
N ARG A 102 7.56 -11.71 13.99
CA ARG A 102 6.91 -11.40 15.27
C ARG A 102 6.04 -12.55 15.79
N PHE A 103 5.43 -13.30 14.87
CA PHE A 103 4.52 -14.39 15.22
C PHE A 103 5.32 -15.66 15.49
N ASN A 104 4.96 -16.41 16.53
CA ASN A 104 5.56 -17.71 16.79
C ASN A 104 4.82 -18.82 16.04
N GLY A 105 5.54 -19.87 15.64
CA GLY A 105 4.97 -21.02 14.93
C GLY A 105 4.66 -20.76 13.44
N ASN A 106 3.88 -21.66 12.85
CA ASN A 106 3.57 -21.66 11.41
C ASN A 106 2.28 -20.89 11.06
N ASN A 107 1.47 -20.58 12.06
CA ASN A 107 0.20 -19.90 11.90
C ASN A 107 0.22 -18.56 12.62
N VAL A 108 -0.44 -17.57 12.02
CA VAL A 108 -0.73 -16.28 12.61
C VAL A 108 -2.17 -16.34 13.12
N VAL A 109 -2.38 -15.99 14.39
CA VAL A 109 -3.70 -15.97 15.03
C VAL A 109 -3.96 -14.54 15.50
N LEU A 110 -5.05 -13.94 15.04
CA LEU A 110 -5.42 -12.55 15.33
C LEU A 110 -6.93 -12.45 15.59
N GLY A 111 -7.32 -11.60 16.53
CA GLY A 111 -8.73 -11.41 16.92
C GLY A 111 -9.49 -10.35 16.11
N GLY A 112 -8.78 -9.53 15.33
CA GLY A 112 -9.33 -8.37 14.62
C GLY A 112 -8.29 -7.25 14.50
N GLY A 113 -8.60 -6.21 13.73
CA GLY A 113 -7.76 -5.01 13.63
C GLY A 113 -6.75 -5.08 12.49
N LYS A 114 -5.60 -4.42 12.65
CA LYS A 114 -4.53 -4.41 11.65
C LYS A 114 -3.17 -4.56 12.33
N VAL A 115 -2.27 -5.30 11.70
CA VAL A 115 -0.87 -5.43 12.13
C VAL A 115 0.00 -4.98 10.98
N SER A 116 0.94 -4.08 11.24
CA SER A 116 1.84 -3.58 10.21
C SER A 116 3.26 -3.39 10.72
N TYR A 117 4.22 -3.45 9.80
CA TYR A 117 5.63 -3.21 10.07
C TYR A 117 6.11 -2.14 9.11
N ALA A 118 6.62 -1.04 9.64
CA ALA A 118 7.27 0.01 8.87
C ALA A 118 8.78 -0.21 8.85
N HIS A 119 9.36 -0.18 7.66
CA HIS A 119 10.80 -0.27 7.44
C HIS A 119 11.19 0.65 6.30
N ASN A 120 11.86 1.75 6.62
CA ASN A 120 12.26 2.81 5.69
C ASN A 120 11.05 3.34 4.90
N THR A 121 11.02 3.16 3.58
CA THR A 121 9.95 3.64 2.70
C THR A 121 8.81 2.63 2.53
N ALA A 122 8.93 1.43 3.11
CA ALA A 122 7.96 0.35 2.95
C ALA A 122 7.17 0.10 4.23
N ILE A 123 5.89 -0.25 4.06
CA ILE A 123 5.04 -0.76 5.12
C ILE A 123 4.48 -2.09 4.65
N SER A 124 4.75 -3.15 5.40
CA SER A 124 4.05 -4.44 5.28
C SER A 124 2.85 -4.45 6.22
N PHE A 125 1.75 -5.06 5.81
CA PHE A 125 0.54 -5.08 6.64
C PHE A 125 -0.34 -6.32 6.44
N ILE A 126 -1.13 -6.58 7.48
CA ILE A 126 -2.24 -7.54 7.52
C ILE A 126 -3.45 -6.80 8.09
N CYS A 127 -4.56 -6.79 7.35
CA CYS A 127 -5.87 -6.29 7.81
C CYS A 127 -6.75 -7.50 8.17
N VAL A 128 -7.32 -7.50 9.37
CA VAL A 128 -8.10 -8.62 9.94
C VAL A 128 -9.53 -8.16 10.18
N TYR A 129 -10.39 -8.34 9.18
CA TYR A 129 -11.81 -7.94 9.24
C TYR A 129 -12.66 -8.89 10.08
N SER A 130 -12.21 -10.14 10.22
CA SER A 130 -12.72 -11.08 11.20
C SER A 130 -11.60 -11.92 11.78
N GLY A 131 -11.66 -12.14 13.09
CA GLY A 131 -10.68 -12.94 13.81
C GLY A 131 -10.56 -14.36 13.24
N GLY A 132 -9.41 -14.98 13.43
CA GLY A 132 -9.14 -16.31 12.89
C GLY A 132 -7.68 -16.67 12.89
N GLN A 133 -7.33 -17.54 11.97
CA GLN A 133 -5.99 -18.08 11.82
C GLN A 133 -5.62 -18.20 10.35
N LYS A 134 -4.45 -17.68 9.96
CA LYS A 134 -3.87 -17.90 8.63
C LYS A 134 -2.49 -18.53 8.73
N PRO A 135 -2.13 -19.48 7.84
CA PRO A 135 -0.76 -19.93 7.71
C PRO A 135 0.16 -18.77 7.30
N LYS A 136 1.36 -18.71 7.87
CA LYS A 136 2.39 -17.73 7.46
C LYS A 136 2.71 -17.83 5.97
N THR A 137 2.70 -19.05 5.44
CA THR A 137 2.94 -19.33 4.02
C THR A 137 1.87 -18.73 3.12
N SER A 138 0.61 -18.69 3.55
CA SER A 138 -0.48 -18.09 2.77
C SER A 138 -0.38 -16.56 2.79
N ILE A 139 -0.01 -15.96 3.92
CA ILE A 139 0.26 -14.51 4.01
C ILE A 139 1.44 -14.13 3.10
N ALA A 140 2.56 -14.86 3.21
CA ALA A 140 3.72 -14.64 2.36
C ALA A 140 3.40 -14.85 0.87
N GLY A 141 2.59 -15.86 0.56
CA GLY A 141 2.10 -16.15 -0.79
C GLY A 141 1.25 -15.01 -1.35
N THR A 142 0.43 -14.33 -0.53
CA THR A 142 -0.32 -13.15 -0.97
C THR A 142 0.62 -12.01 -1.35
N TRP A 143 1.64 -11.70 -0.55
CA TRP A 143 2.62 -10.65 -0.92
C TRP A 143 3.37 -10.97 -2.20
N ASP A 144 3.79 -12.21 -2.35
CA ASP A 144 4.48 -12.71 -3.53
C ASP A 144 3.59 -12.66 -4.79
N TRP A 145 2.30 -13.00 -4.66
CA TRP A 145 1.32 -12.84 -5.72
C TRP A 145 1.10 -11.37 -6.11
N VAL A 146 1.03 -10.46 -5.12
CA VAL A 146 0.93 -9.01 -5.38
C VAL A 146 2.14 -8.54 -6.20
N LYS A 147 3.35 -8.96 -5.84
CA LYS A 147 4.60 -8.62 -6.53
C LYS A 147 4.67 -9.18 -7.95
N ARG A 148 4.36 -10.47 -8.13
CA ARG A 148 4.60 -11.14 -9.42
C ARG A 148 3.46 -11.05 -10.42
N VAL A 149 2.23 -10.98 -9.93
CA VAL A 149 1.04 -11.17 -10.77
C VAL A 149 0.18 -9.92 -10.80
N LYS A 150 -0.09 -9.29 -9.64
CA LYS A 150 -1.08 -8.22 -9.55
C LYS A 150 -0.52 -6.84 -9.91
N CYS A 151 0.54 -6.41 -9.23
CA CYS A 151 0.99 -5.01 -9.22
C CYS A 151 2.36 -4.81 -9.85
N GLY A 152 3.21 -5.83 -9.85
CA GLY A 152 4.59 -5.75 -10.27
C GLY A 152 5.54 -5.62 -9.08
N ARG A 153 6.81 -5.94 -9.34
CA ARG A 153 7.84 -6.18 -8.31
C ARG A 153 8.01 -5.00 -7.34
N ASP A 154 8.09 -3.77 -7.84
CA ASP A 154 8.30 -2.57 -7.03
C ASP A 154 7.04 -1.70 -6.89
N ARG A 155 5.86 -2.31 -6.92
CA ARG A 155 4.59 -1.60 -6.76
C ARG A 155 3.85 -2.12 -5.55
N GLY A 156 3.49 -1.23 -4.64
CA GLY A 156 2.64 -1.53 -3.50
C GLY A 156 1.31 -2.15 -3.93
N GLY A 157 0.67 -2.87 -3.03
CA GLY A 157 -0.63 -3.48 -3.27
C GLY A 157 -1.00 -4.48 -2.18
N TYR A 158 -2.21 -5.00 -2.28
CA TYR A 158 -2.73 -6.01 -1.36
C TYR A 158 -3.69 -6.95 -2.06
N GLY A 159 -3.85 -8.11 -1.45
CA GLY A 159 -4.79 -9.14 -1.86
C GLY A 159 -5.42 -9.84 -0.66
N GLN A 160 -6.43 -10.65 -0.93
CA GLN A 160 -6.99 -11.57 0.05
C GLN A 160 -5.94 -12.60 0.47
N VAL A 161 -5.90 -12.93 1.77
CA VAL A 161 -5.15 -14.07 2.28
C VAL A 161 -6.03 -15.30 2.21
N LEU A 162 -5.63 -16.24 1.36
CA LEU A 162 -6.30 -17.52 1.17
C LEU A 162 -5.93 -18.51 2.29
N ASP A 163 -6.69 -19.59 2.38
CA ASP A 163 -6.56 -20.66 3.40
C ASP A 163 -6.83 -20.21 4.85
N GLY A 164 -6.92 -21.18 5.76
CA GLY A 164 -7.22 -20.94 7.16
C GLY A 164 -8.64 -20.39 7.39
N SER A 165 -8.82 -19.64 8.48
CA SER A 165 -10.08 -19.03 8.89
C SER A 165 -9.96 -17.51 9.03
N GLY A 166 -11.09 -16.82 8.91
CA GLY A 166 -11.17 -15.36 8.96
C GLY A 166 -11.02 -14.68 7.60
N ASP A 167 -11.46 -13.43 7.55
CA ASP A 167 -11.45 -12.56 6.38
C ASP A 167 -10.30 -11.55 6.48
N TRP A 168 -9.17 -11.88 5.84
CA TRP A 168 -7.93 -11.14 5.99
C TRP A 168 -7.41 -10.69 4.63
N THR A 169 -6.87 -9.48 4.57
CA THR A 169 -6.05 -9.03 3.44
C THR A 169 -4.62 -8.80 3.92
N ALA A 170 -3.66 -8.99 3.03
CA ALA A 170 -2.27 -8.69 3.30
C ALA A 170 -1.66 -7.97 2.10
N GLY A 171 -0.73 -7.07 2.38
CA GLY A 171 -0.10 -6.26 1.37
C GLY A 171 1.12 -5.53 1.87
N TYR A 172 1.64 -4.68 1.00
CA TYR A 172 2.66 -3.71 1.33
C TYR A 172 2.41 -2.43 0.55
N THR A 173 2.82 -1.30 1.11
CA THR A 173 2.59 0.03 0.52
C THR A 173 3.70 0.99 0.93
N PHE A 174 3.68 2.21 0.38
CA PHE A 174 4.64 3.25 0.74
C PHE A 174 4.41 3.74 2.18
N ASN A 175 5.50 4.10 2.87
CA ASN A 175 5.45 4.68 4.20
C ASN A 175 4.84 6.10 4.15
N GLY A 176 3.61 6.22 4.65
CA GLY A 176 2.78 7.43 4.49
C GLY A 176 1.45 7.17 3.77
N ASP A 177 1.27 5.97 3.19
CA ASP A 177 -0.01 5.57 2.58
C ASP A 177 -1.02 5.07 3.61
N ARG A 178 -2.30 5.27 3.26
CA ARG A 178 -3.44 4.60 3.88
C ARG A 178 -3.64 3.21 3.31
N PHE A 179 -3.93 2.25 4.18
CA PHE A 179 -4.09 0.82 3.92
C PHE A 179 -5.05 0.29 4.99
N CYS A 180 -5.78 -0.78 4.66
CA CYS A 180 -7.05 -1.06 5.33
C CYS A 180 -7.91 0.23 5.28
#